data_AF-A0A2T2NZ14-F1
#
_entry.id   AF-A0A2T2NZ14-F1
#
_cell.length_a   1.000
_cell.length_b   1.000
_cell.length_c   1.000
_cell.angle_alpha   90.00
_cell.angle_beta   90.00
_cell.angle_gamma   90.00
#
_symmetry.space_group_name_H-M   'P 1'
#
loop_
_entity.id
_entity.type
_entity.pdbx_description
1 polymer ?
#
loop_
_entity_poly.entity_id
_entity_poly.type
_entity_poly.pdbx_seq_one_letter_code
_entity_poly.pdbx_strand_id
1 'polypeptide(L)'
;MASHDPKYAYMDARIHRLPIKDKFEKLYHDERLYAHYLCKAGWAGTRIILHQTSPESEKIFDFLIAVNKHRGDRIWNELAADCSLSTEQMQSFTSYAGMFLSNIGDHYGEGGQRFIPQLPAEDINKLLHVIDSKELEGVVSGMTNPLPYRQGYPDFGPNSGQTAAAYYTGTAMSKEEISEVDALLVKEDSSPVTTRLSKSTDA
;
A
#
# COMPACT_ATOMS: atom_id res chain seq x y z
N MET A 1 -17.54 19.17 -11.18
CA MET A 1 -17.42 17.93 -10.38
C MET A 1 -16.22 17.18 -10.92
N ALA A 2 -15.19 16.91 -10.13
CA ALA A 2 -14.06 16.09 -10.58
C ALA A 2 -14.62 14.70 -10.97
N SER A 3 -14.13 14.10 -12.06
CA SER A 3 -14.57 12.75 -12.40
C SER A 3 -14.03 11.80 -11.32
N HIS A 4 -14.94 11.02 -10.73
CA HIS A 4 -14.63 10.02 -9.70
C HIS A 4 -14.21 8.70 -10.36
N ASP A 5 -13.61 8.78 -11.56
CA ASP A 5 -13.19 7.61 -12.29
C ASP A 5 -12.04 6.94 -11.54
N PRO A 6 -12.06 5.61 -11.41
CA PRO A 6 -11.00 4.87 -10.76
C PRO A 6 -9.66 5.22 -11.41
N LYS A 7 -8.67 5.55 -10.59
CA LYS A 7 -7.30 5.72 -11.06
C LYS A 7 -6.65 4.36 -11.12
N TYR A 8 -6.01 4.11 -12.24
CA TYR A 8 -5.27 2.88 -12.45
C TYR A 8 -3.78 3.12 -12.30
N ALA A 9 -3.04 2.06 -11.96
CA ALA A 9 -1.59 2.05 -12.02
C ALA A 9 -1.11 2.36 -13.45
N TYR A 10 -0.07 3.18 -13.57
CA TYR A 10 0.58 3.50 -14.84
C TYR A 10 1.33 2.29 -15.39
N MET A 11 1.13 2.01 -16.67
CA MET A 11 1.79 0.90 -17.37
C MET A 11 3.24 1.22 -17.76
N ASP A 12 3.59 2.50 -17.80
CA ASP A 12 4.83 3.07 -18.34
C ASP A 12 5.60 3.90 -17.29
N ALA A 13 5.45 3.56 -16.00
CA ALA A 13 6.16 4.23 -14.93
C ALA A 13 7.68 4.26 -15.19
N ARG A 14 8.28 5.45 -15.08
CA ARG A 14 9.72 5.63 -15.30
C ARG A 14 10.52 5.03 -14.14
N ILE A 15 11.34 4.03 -14.45
CA ILE A 15 12.20 3.36 -13.48
C ILE A 15 13.61 3.99 -13.54
N HIS A 16 14.08 4.49 -12.40
CA HIS A 16 15.42 5.04 -12.26
C HIS A 16 16.22 4.23 -11.24
N ARG A 17 17.44 3.85 -11.61
CA ARG A 17 18.37 3.18 -10.68
C ARG A 17 19.15 4.24 -9.92
N LEU A 18 19.14 4.17 -8.58
CA LEU A 18 20.00 5.01 -7.73
C LEU A 18 21.50 4.63 -7.95
N PRO A 19 22.34 5.52 -8.49
CA PRO A 19 23.74 5.22 -8.79
C PRO A 19 24.62 5.40 -7.54
N ILE A 20 24.49 4.50 -6.55
CA ILE A 20 25.14 4.64 -5.24
C ILE A 20 26.45 3.84 -5.08
N LYS A 21 26.74 2.91 -5.99
CA LYS A 21 27.85 1.94 -5.86
C LYS A 21 29.20 2.63 -5.55
N ASP A 22 29.62 3.55 -6.41
CA ASP A 22 30.92 4.23 -6.29
C ASP A 22 31.05 5.07 -5.02
N LYS A 23 29.93 5.51 -4.44
CA LYS A 23 29.91 6.22 -3.15
C LYS A 23 29.99 5.23 -2.00
N PHE A 24 29.24 4.14 -2.06
CA PHE A 24 29.23 3.10 -1.03
C PHE A 24 30.58 2.38 -0.90
N GLU A 25 31.29 2.15 -2.01
CA GLU A 25 32.61 1.50 -2.01
C GLU A 25 33.72 2.35 -1.37
N LYS A 26 33.51 3.67 -1.23
CA LYS A 26 34.45 4.59 -0.58
C LYS A 26 34.31 4.63 0.94
N LEU A 27 33.26 4.01 1.48
CA LEU A 27 33.02 3.98 2.93
C LEU A 27 34.00 3.04 3.63
N TYR A 28 34.45 3.43 4.82
CA TYR A 28 35.17 2.56 5.73
C TYR A 28 34.28 1.39 6.19
N HIS A 29 34.88 0.37 6.81
CA HIS A 29 34.15 -0.82 7.26
C HIS A 29 33.00 -0.45 8.21
N ASP A 30 33.28 0.38 9.22
CA ASP A 30 32.29 0.76 10.23
C ASP A 30 31.17 1.64 9.67
N GLU A 31 31.49 2.52 8.70
CA GLU A 31 30.48 3.32 8.00
C GLU A 31 29.54 2.44 7.16
N ARG A 32 30.07 1.37 6.53
CA ARG A 32 29.24 0.39 5.82
C ARG A 32 28.35 -0.38 6.76
N LEU A 33 28.85 -0.79 7.93
CA LEU A 33 28.04 -1.44 8.95
C LEU A 33 26.94 -0.52 9.48
N TYR A 34 27.29 0.74 9.79
CA TYR A 34 26.33 1.75 10.20
C TYR A 34 25.23 1.94 9.15
N ALA A 35 25.60 2.16 7.87
CA ALA A 35 24.65 2.30 6.78
C ALA A 35 23.77 1.05 6.59
N HIS A 36 24.33 -0.14 6.75
CA HIS A 36 23.60 -1.40 6.66
C HIS A 36 22.52 -1.51 7.74
N TYR A 37 22.88 -1.32 9.01
CA TYR A 37 21.94 -1.44 10.11
C TYR A 37 20.91 -0.30 10.14
N LEU A 38 21.31 0.92 9.77
CA LEU A 38 20.39 2.04 9.60
C LEU A 38 19.36 1.76 8.49
N CYS A 39 19.80 1.21 7.36
CA CYS A 39 18.90 0.80 6.28
C CYS A 39 17.94 -0.32 6.73
N LYS A 40 18.44 -1.35 7.44
CA LYS A 40 17.59 -2.40 8.01
C LYS A 40 16.55 -1.85 8.98
N ALA A 41 16.93 -0.90 9.84
CA ALA A 41 16.00 -0.24 10.75
C ALA A 41 14.93 0.57 9.97
N GLY A 42 15.33 1.29 8.92
CA GLY A 42 14.39 2.01 8.05
C GLY A 42 13.35 1.09 7.40
N TRP A 43 13.78 -0.05 6.84
CA TRP A 43 12.87 -1.04 6.24
C TRP A 43 12.04 -1.82 7.26
N ALA A 44 12.45 -1.89 8.53
CA ALA A 44 11.63 -2.51 9.57
C ALA A 44 10.31 -1.75 9.80
N GLY A 45 10.26 -0.46 9.46
CA GLY A 45 9.06 0.38 9.53
C GLY A 45 8.05 0.16 8.41
N THR A 46 8.32 -0.66 7.39
CA THR A 46 7.43 -0.84 6.22
C THR A 46 6.01 -1.24 6.61
N ARG A 47 5.85 -2.15 7.58
CA ARG A 47 4.51 -2.59 8.03
C ARG A 47 3.72 -1.47 8.71
N ILE A 48 4.42 -0.59 9.44
CA ILE A 48 3.81 0.60 10.05
C ILE A 48 3.22 1.49 8.97
N ILE A 49 3.98 1.76 7.90
CA ILE A 49 3.51 2.57 6.76
C ILE A 49 2.31 1.90 6.10
N LEU A 50 2.38 0.59 5.81
CA LEU A 50 1.26 -0.14 5.20
C LEU A 50 -0.04 -0.01 6.03
N HIS A 51 0.06 -0.17 7.35
CA HIS A 51 -1.07 0.01 8.28
C HIS A 51 -1.59 1.44 8.38
N GLN A 52 -0.74 2.43 8.09
CA GLN A 52 -1.10 3.84 8.05
C GLN A 52 -1.67 4.26 6.69
N THR A 53 -1.40 3.49 5.62
CA THR A 53 -1.89 3.78 4.27
C THR A 53 -3.34 3.36 4.10
N SER A 54 -3.64 2.07 4.26
CA SER A 54 -4.99 1.51 4.09
C SER A 54 -5.13 0.16 4.81
N PRO A 55 -6.36 -0.27 5.18
CA PRO A 55 -6.58 -1.60 5.76
C PRO A 55 -6.18 -2.75 4.83
N GLU A 56 -6.23 -2.52 3.51
CA GLU A 56 -5.92 -3.53 2.50
C GLU A 56 -4.41 -3.66 2.23
N SER A 57 -3.65 -2.58 2.42
CA SER A 57 -2.24 -2.46 2.02
C SER A 57 -1.36 -3.61 2.52
N GLU A 58 -1.51 -4.04 3.78
CA GLU A 58 -0.66 -5.12 4.31
C GLU A 58 -0.87 -6.45 3.56
N LYS A 59 -2.13 -6.82 3.32
CA LYS A 59 -2.48 -8.07 2.64
C LYS A 59 -2.08 -8.02 1.16
N ILE A 60 -2.21 -6.87 0.52
CA ILE A 60 -1.73 -6.65 -0.85
C ILE A 60 -0.21 -6.83 -0.89
N PHE A 61 0.53 -6.23 0.04
CA PHE A 61 1.98 -6.42 0.14
C PHE A 61 2.33 -7.91 0.27
N ASP A 62 1.66 -8.64 1.17
CA ASP A 62 1.91 -10.07 1.36
C ASP A 62 1.64 -10.90 0.11
N PHE A 63 0.57 -10.60 -0.63
CA PHE A 63 0.27 -11.25 -1.90
C PHE A 63 1.36 -10.97 -2.94
N LEU A 64 1.79 -9.71 -3.11
CA LEU A 64 2.85 -9.36 -4.07
C LEU A 64 4.17 -10.07 -3.75
N ILE A 65 4.54 -10.12 -2.45
CA ILE A 65 5.74 -10.83 -2.00
C ILE A 65 5.59 -12.34 -2.20
N ALA A 66 4.41 -12.92 -1.94
CA ALA A 66 4.13 -14.33 -2.15
C ALA A 66 4.25 -14.72 -3.63
N VAL A 67 3.69 -13.91 -4.54
CA VAL A 67 3.82 -14.10 -5.99
C VAL A 67 5.28 -14.03 -6.43
N ASN A 68 6.04 -13.04 -5.96
CA ASN A 68 7.46 -12.95 -6.30
C ASN A 68 8.27 -14.15 -5.76
N LYS A 69 7.95 -14.65 -4.56
CA LYS A 69 8.57 -15.86 -3.99
C LYS A 69 8.21 -17.12 -4.78
N HIS A 70 6.95 -17.29 -5.16
CA HIS A 70 6.47 -18.42 -5.96
C HIS A 70 7.07 -18.42 -7.37
N ARG A 71 7.26 -17.23 -7.96
CA ARG A 71 7.99 -17.07 -9.22
C ARG A 71 9.43 -17.58 -9.08
N GLY A 72 10.10 -17.20 -7.99
CA GLY A 72 11.52 -17.47 -7.78
C GLY A 72 12.38 -16.77 -8.84
N ASP A 73 13.34 -17.51 -9.39
CA ASP A 73 14.27 -17.02 -10.42
C ASP A 73 13.68 -17.04 -11.84
N ARG A 74 12.47 -17.58 -12.01
CA ARG A 74 11.78 -17.62 -13.31
C ARG A 74 11.48 -16.21 -13.82
N ILE A 75 11.50 -16.06 -15.14
CA ILE A 75 11.03 -14.81 -15.76
C ILE A 75 9.50 -14.73 -15.67
N TRP A 76 8.96 -13.50 -15.68
CA TRP A 76 7.51 -13.27 -15.53
C TRP A 76 6.65 -13.98 -16.58
N ASN A 77 7.17 -14.17 -17.81
CA ASN A 77 6.44 -14.86 -18.88
C ASN A 77 6.19 -16.34 -18.58
N GLU A 78 7.08 -17.00 -17.83
CA GLU A 78 6.88 -18.40 -17.44
C GLU A 78 5.75 -18.52 -16.42
N LEU A 79 5.74 -17.65 -15.40
CA LEU A 79 4.62 -17.59 -14.44
C LEU A 79 3.29 -17.21 -15.12
N ALA A 80 3.34 -16.35 -16.14
CA ALA A 80 2.15 -15.97 -16.89
C ALA A 80 1.53 -17.20 -17.59
N ALA A 81 2.36 -18.04 -18.20
CA ALA A 81 1.91 -19.28 -18.84
C ALA A 81 1.24 -20.23 -17.82
N ASP A 82 1.87 -20.44 -16.66
CA ASP A 82 1.30 -21.28 -15.58
C ASP A 82 -0.07 -20.79 -15.11
N CYS A 83 -0.25 -19.46 -15.06
CA CYS A 83 -1.49 -18.82 -14.63
C CYS A 83 -2.49 -18.61 -15.78
N SER A 84 -2.20 -19.06 -17.01
CA SER A 84 -3.02 -18.78 -18.20
C SER A 84 -3.28 -17.28 -18.40
N LEU A 85 -2.25 -16.46 -18.21
CA LEU A 85 -2.23 -15.02 -18.44
C LEU A 85 -1.40 -14.69 -19.68
N SER A 86 -1.83 -13.67 -20.42
CA SER A 86 -1.04 -13.08 -21.49
C SER A 86 0.15 -12.29 -20.92
N THR A 87 1.16 -12.04 -21.77
CA THR A 87 2.28 -11.16 -21.41
C THR A 87 1.81 -9.77 -21.01
N GLU A 88 0.79 -9.23 -21.66
CA GLU A 88 0.22 -7.92 -21.35
C GLU A 88 -0.47 -7.91 -19.97
N GLN A 89 -1.26 -8.95 -19.66
CA GLN A 89 -1.89 -9.09 -18.34
C GLN A 89 -0.85 -9.20 -17.22
N MET A 90 0.21 -9.98 -17.45
CA MET A 90 1.32 -10.08 -16.50
C MET A 90 2.09 -8.76 -16.37
N GLN A 91 2.24 -8.01 -17.48
CA GLN A 91 2.81 -6.67 -17.42
C GLN A 91 1.93 -5.73 -16.59
N SER A 92 0.60 -5.77 -16.72
CA SER A 92 -0.31 -4.98 -15.89
C SER A 92 -0.17 -5.29 -14.40
N PHE A 93 -0.06 -6.57 -14.05
CA PHE A 93 0.19 -7.00 -12.69
C PHE A 93 1.53 -6.48 -12.16
N THR A 94 2.61 -6.65 -12.92
CA THR A 94 3.96 -6.26 -12.49
C THR A 94 4.16 -4.74 -12.42
N SER A 95 3.51 -3.97 -13.31
CA SER A 95 3.45 -2.51 -13.22
C SER A 95 2.75 -2.04 -11.96
N TYR A 96 1.58 -2.62 -11.64
CA TYR A 96 0.90 -2.36 -10.35
C TYR A 96 1.80 -2.72 -9.17
N ALA A 97 2.41 -3.91 -9.18
CA ALA A 97 3.27 -4.36 -8.09
C ALA A 97 4.46 -3.42 -7.86
N GLY A 98 5.12 -2.98 -8.95
CA GLY A 98 6.22 -2.02 -8.87
C GLY A 98 5.80 -0.68 -8.28
N MET A 99 4.64 -0.16 -8.70
CA MET A 99 4.10 1.10 -8.17
C MET A 99 3.69 0.99 -6.70
N PHE A 100 2.99 -0.09 -6.33
CA PHE A 100 2.60 -0.37 -4.95
C PHE A 100 3.82 -0.43 -4.04
N LEU A 101 4.84 -1.21 -4.42
CA LEU A 101 6.06 -1.37 -3.62
C LEU A 101 6.87 -0.07 -3.55
N SER A 102 6.86 0.76 -4.60
CA SER A 102 7.53 2.07 -4.59
C SER A 102 6.84 3.08 -3.68
N ASN A 103 5.52 2.99 -3.49
CA ASN A 103 4.77 3.87 -2.59
C ASN A 103 4.59 3.27 -1.18
N ILE A 104 4.93 2.00 -0.98
CA ILE A 104 4.64 1.23 0.25
C ILE A 104 3.13 1.28 0.56
N GLY A 105 2.33 1.02 -0.47
CA GLY A 105 0.88 1.14 -0.38
C GLY A 105 0.17 1.34 -1.71
N ASP A 106 -1.15 1.29 -1.66
CA ASP A 106 -2.09 1.42 -2.79
C ASP A 106 -2.52 2.87 -3.08
N HIS A 107 -1.87 3.85 -2.45
CA HIS A 107 -2.11 5.28 -2.65
C HIS A 107 -0.82 5.96 -3.12
N TYR A 108 -0.95 6.94 -4.02
CA TYR A 108 0.17 7.79 -4.38
C TYR A 108 0.61 8.60 -3.16
N GLY A 109 1.91 8.60 -2.85
CA GLY A 109 2.46 9.42 -1.77
C GLY A 109 2.17 10.92 -1.96
N GLU A 110 2.10 11.38 -3.21
CA GLU A 110 1.61 12.71 -3.55
C GLU A 110 0.10 12.70 -3.78
N GLY A 111 -0.63 13.57 -3.07
CA GLY A 111 -2.08 13.74 -3.22
C GLY A 111 -2.94 12.66 -2.56
N GLY A 112 -2.34 11.56 -2.11
CA GLY A 112 -3.02 10.50 -1.37
C GLY A 112 -4.10 9.79 -2.19
N GLN A 113 -4.01 9.82 -3.51
CA GLN A 113 -5.02 9.24 -4.40
C GLN A 113 -4.79 7.73 -4.53
N ARG A 114 -5.85 6.92 -4.35
CA ARG A 114 -5.82 5.47 -4.52
C ARG A 114 -5.60 5.11 -5.99
N PHE A 115 -4.85 4.05 -6.25
CA PHE A 115 -4.74 3.44 -7.57
C PHE A 115 -4.97 1.93 -7.53
N ILE A 116 -5.62 1.39 -8.56
CA ILE A 116 -5.92 -0.05 -8.69
C ILE A 116 -5.19 -0.66 -9.91
N PRO A 117 -5.01 -1.99 -9.96
CA PRO A 117 -4.39 -2.65 -11.11
C PRO A 117 -5.20 -2.45 -12.40
N GLN A 118 -4.53 -2.31 -13.55
CA GLN A 118 -5.16 -2.46 -14.88
C GLN A 118 -5.33 -3.94 -15.24
N LEU A 119 -5.92 -4.70 -14.32
CA LEU A 119 -6.09 -6.15 -14.45
C LEU A 119 -7.41 -6.57 -13.79
N PRO A 120 -8.31 -7.26 -14.51
CA PRO A 120 -9.56 -7.74 -13.94
C PRO A 120 -9.34 -8.65 -12.73
N ALA A 121 -10.30 -8.64 -11.80
CA ALA A 121 -10.28 -9.49 -10.61
C ALA A 121 -10.12 -10.98 -10.95
N GLU A 122 -10.74 -11.45 -12.04
CA GLU A 122 -10.61 -12.84 -12.50
C GLU A 122 -9.15 -13.23 -12.79
N ASP A 123 -8.40 -12.35 -13.44
CA ASP A 123 -7.00 -12.59 -13.78
C ASP A 123 -6.09 -12.53 -12.56
N ILE A 124 -6.38 -11.63 -11.60
CA ILE A 124 -5.68 -11.60 -10.31
C ILE A 124 -5.97 -12.87 -9.51
N ASN A 125 -7.20 -13.41 -9.59
CA ASN A 125 -7.55 -14.67 -8.94
C ASN A 125 -6.77 -15.87 -9.49
N LYS A 126 -6.39 -15.88 -10.77
CA LYS A 126 -5.51 -16.92 -11.33
C LYS A 126 -4.14 -16.94 -10.64
N LEU A 127 -3.59 -15.76 -10.36
CA LEU A 127 -2.35 -15.61 -9.57
C LEU A 127 -2.57 -16.04 -8.12
N LEU A 128 -3.67 -15.64 -7.48
CA LEU A 128 -3.98 -16.05 -6.11
C LEU A 128 -4.12 -17.58 -5.99
N HIS A 129 -4.70 -18.23 -7.01
CA HIS A 129 -4.91 -19.67 -7.02
C HIS A 129 -3.59 -20.46 -6.99
N VAL A 130 -2.55 -20.01 -7.69
CA VAL A 130 -1.24 -20.69 -7.66
C VAL A 130 -0.47 -20.46 -6.35
N ILE A 131 -0.84 -19.43 -5.58
CA ILE A 131 -0.27 -19.19 -4.24
C ILE A 131 -0.92 -20.05 -3.16
N ASP A 132 -2.21 -20.35 -3.29
CA ASP A 132 -2.97 -21.23 -2.40
C ASP A 132 -2.79 -20.89 -0.90
N SER A 133 -3.15 -19.66 -0.52
CA SER A 133 -3.06 -19.17 0.86
C SER A 133 -4.38 -18.57 1.33
N LYS A 134 -4.88 -19.08 2.46
CA LYS A 134 -6.11 -18.60 3.11
C LYS A 134 -5.94 -17.23 3.75
N GLU A 135 -4.72 -16.90 4.17
CA GLU A 135 -4.37 -15.61 4.75
C GLU A 135 -4.58 -14.45 3.75
N LEU A 136 -4.56 -14.77 2.46
CA LEU A 136 -4.78 -13.84 1.36
C LEU A 136 -6.25 -13.75 0.93
N GLU A 137 -7.19 -14.38 1.65
CA GLU A 137 -8.61 -14.26 1.37
C GLU A 137 -9.05 -12.78 1.36
N GLY A 138 -9.81 -12.40 0.33
CA GLY A 138 -10.27 -11.03 0.12
C GLY A 138 -9.22 -10.07 -0.46
N VAL A 139 -7.97 -10.48 -0.71
CA VAL A 139 -6.94 -9.59 -1.26
C VAL A 139 -7.33 -9.02 -2.61
N VAL A 140 -7.95 -9.82 -3.49
CA VAL A 140 -8.38 -9.37 -4.81
C VAL A 140 -9.44 -8.28 -4.70
N SER A 141 -10.41 -8.44 -3.80
CA SER A 141 -11.43 -7.41 -3.53
C SER A 141 -10.78 -6.11 -3.06
N GLY A 142 -9.79 -6.18 -2.16
CA GLY A 142 -9.03 -5.01 -1.72
C GLY A 142 -8.26 -4.34 -2.85
N MET A 143 -7.58 -5.11 -3.70
CA MET A 143 -6.81 -4.58 -4.84
C MET A 143 -7.67 -3.88 -5.87
N THR A 144 -8.89 -4.38 -6.13
CA THR A 144 -9.75 -3.86 -7.20
C THR A 144 -10.81 -2.87 -6.71
N ASN A 145 -10.96 -2.68 -5.39
CA ASN A 145 -11.88 -1.69 -4.85
C ASN A 145 -11.34 -0.27 -5.11
N PRO A 146 -12.06 0.58 -5.86
CA PRO A 146 -11.61 1.94 -6.13
C PRO A 146 -11.88 2.91 -4.96
N LEU A 147 -12.60 2.47 -3.93
CA LEU A 147 -12.96 3.24 -2.76
C LEU A 147 -12.12 2.83 -1.53
N PRO A 148 -11.80 3.78 -0.64
CA PRO A 148 -11.93 5.22 -0.81
C PRO A 148 -11.03 5.74 -1.94
N TYR A 149 -11.46 6.78 -2.66
CA TYR A 149 -10.68 7.29 -3.79
C TYR A 149 -9.40 7.98 -3.33
N ARG A 150 -9.38 8.51 -2.11
CA ARG A 150 -8.23 9.24 -1.58
C ARG A 150 -8.13 9.14 -0.07
N GLN A 151 -6.93 9.38 0.43
CA GLN A 151 -6.69 9.61 1.83
C GLN A 151 -7.27 10.96 2.28
N GLY A 152 -7.90 10.99 3.45
CA GLY A 152 -8.48 12.18 4.03
C GLY A 152 -9.31 11.92 5.28
N TYR A 153 -9.86 13.00 5.86
CA TYR A 153 -10.85 12.88 6.92
C TYR A 153 -12.06 12.06 6.43
N PRO A 154 -12.67 11.22 7.28
CA PRO A 154 -13.89 10.53 6.94
C PRO A 154 -14.99 11.53 6.52
N ASP A 155 -15.56 11.30 5.34
CA ASP A 155 -16.69 12.09 4.85
C ASP A 155 -18.03 11.52 5.34
N PHE A 156 -19.05 12.39 5.44
CA PHE A 156 -20.41 12.03 5.90
C PHE A 156 -21.48 12.38 4.86
N GLY A 157 -22.65 11.77 4.99
CA GLY A 157 -23.79 12.03 4.12
C GLY A 157 -23.58 11.49 2.69
N PRO A 158 -23.95 12.23 1.63
CA PRO A 158 -23.89 11.74 0.25
C PRO A 158 -22.46 11.45 -0.26
N ASN A 159 -21.43 11.94 0.44
CA ASN A 159 -20.02 11.69 0.13
C ASN A 159 -19.37 10.64 1.05
N SER A 160 -20.16 9.97 1.88
CA SER A 160 -19.64 8.95 2.80
C SER A 160 -18.86 7.86 2.07
N GLY A 161 -17.66 7.55 2.56
CA GLY A 161 -16.78 6.50 2.03
C GLY A 161 -15.91 6.91 0.85
N GLN A 162 -15.99 8.16 0.36
CA GLN A 162 -15.13 8.66 -0.73
C GLN A 162 -13.69 8.91 -0.27
N THR A 163 -13.52 9.26 1.00
CA THR A 163 -12.26 9.49 1.68
C THR A 163 -12.15 8.57 2.89
N ALA A 164 -10.94 8.16 3.24
CA ALA A 164 -10.68 7.56 4.55
C ALA A 164 -9.21 7.78 4.94
N ALA A 165 -8.89 7.56 6.21
CA ALA A 165 -7.52 7.47 6.67
C ALA A 165 -7.41 6.31 7.65
N ALA A 166 -6.39 5.47 7.51
CA ALA A 166 -6.18 4.33 8.41
C ALA A 166 -5.74 4.73 9.84
N TYR A 167 -5.59 6.04 10.08
CA TYR A 167 -5.37 6.63 11.42
C TYR A 167 -6.65 6.69 12.26
N TYR A 168 -7.82 6.64 11.63
CA TYR A 168 -9.13 6.72 12.27
C TYR A 168 -9.85 5.39 12.11
N THR A 169 -9.94 4.62 13.18
CA THR A 169 -10.50 3.26 13.17
C THR A 169 -11.78 3.15 14.00
N GLY A 170 -12.52 2.06 13.83
CA GLY A 170 -13.78 1.83 14.52
C GLY A 170 -14.94 2.55 13.83
N THR A 171 -15.80 3.19 14.62
CA THR A 171 -16.96 3.92 14.07
C THR A 171 -16.54 5.24 13.45
N ALA A 172 -17.32 5.73 12.48
CA ALA A 172 -17.01 6.96 11.77
C ALA A 172 -16.90 8.16 12.74
N MET A 173 -15.81 8.92 12.58
CA MET A 173 -15.48 10.09 13.38
C MET A 173 -15.52 11.35 12.53
N SER A 174 -16.16 12.39 13.05
CA SER A 174 -16.16 13.70 12.41
C SER A 174 -14.82 14.41 12.59
N LYS A 175 -14.57 15.40 11.75
CA LYS A 175 -13.37 16.23 11.85
C LYS A 175 -13.32 16.98 13.19
N GLU A 176 -14.47 17.37 13.70
CA GLU A 176 -14.64 18.05 14.98
C GLU A 176 -14.26 17.10 16.12
N GLU A 177 -14.79 15.87 16.13
CA GLU A 177 -14.44 14.85 17.13
C GLU A 177 -12.93 14.57 17.15
N ILE A 178 -12.30 14.45 15.97
CA ILE A 178 -10.84 14.27 15.85
C ILE A 178 -10.10 15.49 16.43
N SER A 179 -10.54 16.70 16.09
CA SER A 179 -9.89 17.94 16.54
C SER A 179 -9.98 18.14 18.06
N GLU A 180 -11.09 17.70 18.68
CA GLU A 180 -11.26 17.73 20.13
C GLU A 180 -10.27 16.79 20.84
N VAL A 181 -10.07 15.58 20.31
CA VAL A 181 -9.08 14.64 20.86
C VAL A 181 -7.65 15.15 20.66
N ASP A 182 -7.33 15.73 19.50
CA ASP A 182 -6.03 16.35 19.26
C ASP A 182 -5.74 17.46 20.28
N ALA A 183 -6.71 18.33 20.55
CA ALA A 183 -6.59 19.39 21.55
C ALA A 183 -6.39 18.84 22.97
N LEU A 184 -7.06 17.73 23.29
CA LEU A 184 -6.89 17.03 24.57
C LEU A 184 -5.49 16.44 24.72
N LEU A 185 -4.96 15.78 23.68
CA LEU A 185 -3.61 15.22 23.71
C LEU A 185 -2.57 16.30 23.97
N VAL A 186 -2.66 17.44 23.27
CA VAL A 186 -1.76 18.58 23.47
C VAL A 186 -1.84 19.12 24.90
N LYS A 187 -3.05 19.22 25.47
CA LYS A 187 -3.24 19.68 26.85
C LYS A 187 -2.59 18.74 27.87
N GLU A 188 -2.58 17.43 27.60
CA GLU A 188 -1.98 16.39 28.43
C GLU A 188 -0.51 16.11 28.08
N ASP A 189 0.18 17.05 27.43
CA ASP A 189 1.59 16.96 27.01
C ASP A 189 1.90 15.71 26.15
N SER A 190 0.91 15.29 25.36
CA SER A 190 0.97 14.15 24.44
C SER A 190 0.90 14.61 22.99
N SER A 191 1.59 13.90 22.09
CA SER A 191 1.66 14.29 20.67
C SER A 191 0.66 13.50 19.81
N PRO A 192 -0.18 14.16 18.99
CA PRO A 192 -1.03 13.46 18.03
C PRO A 192 -0.25 12.77 16.91
N VAL A 193 0.98 13.23 16.62
CA VAL A 193 1.80 12.78 15.47
C VAL A 193 2.14 11.29 15.51
N THR A 194 2.24 10.70 16.69
CA THR A 194 2.60 9.28 16.88
C THR A 194 1.40 8.42 17.31
N THR A 195 0.17 8.90 17.13
CA THR A 195 -1.04 8.24 17.63
C THR A 195 -1.99 7.82 16.51
N ARG A 196 -2.92 6.93 16.84
CA ARG A 196 -4.11 6.61 16.03
C ARG A 196 -5.32 6.71 16.94
N LEU A 197 -6.47 7.08 16.37
CA LEU A 197 -7.70 7.23 17.12
C LEU A 197 -8.68 6.12 16.74
N SER A 198 -9.27 5.49 17.74
CA SER A 198 -10.30 4.47 17.54
C SER A 198 -11.55 4.83 18.32
N LYS A 199 -12.70 4.87 17.66
CA LYS A 199 -14.00 5.10 18.30
C LYS A 199 -14.79 3.80 18.40
N SER A 200 -15.23 3.48 19.61
CA SER A 200 -16.13 2.34 19.90
C SER A 200 -17.50 2.87 20.33
N THR A 201 -18.56 2.15 19.97
CA THR A 201 -19.88 2.33 20.58
C THR A 201 -20.03 1.32 21.71
N ASP A 202 -20.58 1.75 22.85
CA ASP A 202 -20.99 0.81 23.88
C ASP A 202 -22.07 -0.14 23.32
N ALA A 203 -22.00 -1.41 23.73
CA ALA A 203 -22.93 -2.46 23.30
C ALA A 203 -24.30 -2.35 23.98
#